data_AF-A0A836JFB0-F1
#
_entry.id   AF-A0A836JFB0-F1
#
_cell.length_a   1.000
_cell.length_b   1.000
_cell.length_c   1.000
_cell.angle_alpha   90.00
_cell.angle_beta   90.00
_cell.angle_gamma   90.00
#
_symmetry.space_group_name_H-M   'P 1'
#
loop_
_entity.id
_entity.type
_entity.pdbx_description
1 polymer ?
#
loop_
_entity_poly.entity_id
_entity_poly.type
_entity_poly.pdbx_seq_one_letter_code
_entity_poly.pdbx_strand_id
1 'polypeptide(L)' 'MTASSNTNAEKEIEDPVERMLKKTGCIKLHYQVQECIVEHQDWRKCQNEVKKFKECMDKHTKQQEQRH' A
#
# COMPACT_ATOMS: atom_id res chain seq x y z
N MET A 1 -18.57 -18.21 23.92
CA MET A 1 -19.87 -17.65 23.50
C MET A 1 -19.63 -16.90 22.20
N THR A 2 -20.46 -17.21 21.22
CA THR A 2 -20.40 -16.79 19.82
C THR A 2 -20.51 -15.28 19.64
N ALA A 3 -19.67 -14.70 18.79
CA ALA A 3 -20.00 -13.50 18.04
C ALA A 3 -19.33 -13.55 16.66
N SER A 4 -19.94 -14.33 15.76
CA SER A 4 -20.05 -13.89 14.37
C SER A 4 -20.77 -12.54 14.36
N SER A 5 -20.11 -11.47 13.91
CA SER A 5 -20.62 -10.13 13.50
C SER A 5 -19.40 -9.19 13.56
N ASN A 6 -18.95 -8.41 12.59
CA ASN A 6 -19.50 -7.86 11.36
C ASN A 6 -18.31 -7.40 10.50
N THR A 7 -17.97 -8.10 9.41
CA THR A 7 -16.83 -7.75 8.54
C THR A 7 -17.04 -6.47 7.71
N ASN A 8 -18.13 -5.74 7.95
CA ASN A 8 -18.49 -4.51 7.27
C ASN A 8 -18.08 -3.25 8.04
N ALA A 9 -18.10 -3.27 9.38
CA ALA A 9 -17.72 -2.12 10.20
C ALA A 9 -16.20 -1.85 10.17
N GLU A 10 -15.39 -2.91 10.11
CA GLU A 10 -13.93 -2.81 9.98
C GLU A 10 -13.51 -2.18 8.65
N LYS A 11 -14.29 -2.44 7.59
CA LYS A 11 -14.12 -1.81 6.28
C LYS A 11 -14.62 -0.37 6.23
N GLU A 12 -15.28 0.15 7.26
CA GLU A 12 -15.65 1.58 7.27
C GLU A 12 -14.54 2.44 7.87
N ILE A 13 -13.67 1.83 8.68
CA ILE A 13 -12.57 2.50 9.39
C ILE A 13 -11.27 2.50 8.56
N GLU A 14 -11.09 1.50 7.69
CA GLU A 14 -9.88 1.36 6.90
C GLU A 14 -9.79 2.44 5.81
N ASP A 15 -8.72 3.25 5.89
CA ASP A 15 -8.39 4.30 4.93
C ASP A 15 -8.51 3.80 3.48
N PRO A 16 -9.25 4.50 2.61
CA PRO A 16 -9.40 4.12 1.22
C PRO A 16 -8.07 3.89 0.50
N VAL A 17 -7.02 4.67 0.81
CA VAL A 17 -5.70 4.52 0.18
C VAL A 17 -5.03 3.23 0.63
N GLU A 18 -4.99 2.94 1.93
CA GLU A 18 -4.47 1.66 2.42
C GLU A 18 -5.18 0.46 1.79
N ARG A 19 -6.51 0.52 1.66
CA ARG A 19 -7.27 -0.56 1.02
C ARG A 19 -6.88 -0.76 -0.44
N MET A 20 -6.70 0.33 -1.18
CA MET A 20 -6.21 0.26 -2.56
C MET A 20 -4.82 -0.35 -2.61
N LEU A 21 -3.90 0.08 -1.75
CA LEU A 21 -2.54 -0.45 -1.67
C LEU A 21 -2.48 -1.92 -1.25
N LYS A 22 -3.41 -2.39 -0.41
CA LYS A 22 -3.56 -3.82 -0.07
C LYS A 22 -3.99 -4.62 -1.30
N LYS A 23 -4.93 -4.10 -2.11
CA LYS A 23 -5.37 -4.75 -3.35
C LYS A 23 -4.26 -4.84 -4.40
N THR A 24 -3.36 -3.87 -4.49
CA THR A 24 -2.23 -3.93 -5.42
C THR A 24 -1.11 -4.87 -4.97
N GLY A 25 -1.09 -5.28 -3.70
CA GLY A 25 -0.01 -6.09 -3.12
C GLY A 25 1.26 -5.30 -2.79
N CYS A 26 1.27 -3.97 -2.98
CA CYS A 26 2.45 -3.14 -2.77
C CYS A 26 2.47 -2.42 -1.41
N ILE A 27 1.49 -2.66 -0.53
CA ILE A 27 1.35 -2.00 0.78
C ILE A 27 2.62 -2.09 1.65
N LYS A 28 3.35 -3.23 1.62
CA LYS A 28 4.58 -3.37 2.41
C LYS A 28 5.68 -2.41 1.96
N LEU A 29 5.80 -2.17 0.64
CA LEU A 29 6.75 -1.21 0.09
C LEU A 29 6.35 0.23 0.41
N HIS A 30 5.04 0.51 0.52
CA HIS A 30 4.55 1.79 0.99
C HIS A 30 4.99 2.06 2.44
N TYR A 31 4.82 1.08 3.34
CA TYR A 31 5.28 1.22 4.72
C TYR A 31 6.81 1.42 4.82
N GLN A 32 7.60 0.74 3.99
CA GLN A 32 9.05 0.98 3.93
C GLN A 32 9.41 2.42 3.54
N VAL A 33 8.65 3.02 2.62
CA VAL A 33 8.82 4.44 2.27
C VAL A 33 8.48 5.32 3.47
N GLN A 34 7.38 5.05 4.17
CA GLN A 34 7.00 5.79 5.37
C GLN A 34 8.07 5.69 6.46
N GLU A 35 8.55 4.47 6.76
CA GLU A 35 9.61 4.22 7.74
C GLU A 35 10.88 5.02 7.42
N CYS A 36 11.32 5.00 6.15
CA CYS A 36 12.49 5.76 5.73
C CYS A 36 12.29 7.29 5.89
N ILE A 37 11.11 7.81 5.54
CA ILE A 37 10.82 9.25 5.69
C ILE A 37 10.76 9.62 7.17
N VAL A 38 10.22 8.77 8.03
CA VAL A 38 10.19 9.00 9.49
C VAL A 38 11.60 8.96 10.08
N GLU A 39 12.44 8.01 9.66
CA GLU A 39 13.83 7.88 10.13
C GLU A 39 14.70 9.06 9.70
N HIS A 40 14.62 9.45 8.43
CA HIS A 40 15.51 10.46 7.86
C HIS A 40 14.95 11.88 7.85
N GLN A 41 13.63 12.02 7.98
CA GLN A 41 12.88 13.28 7.84
C GLN A 41 13.16 14.02 6.51
N ASP A 42 13.69 13.31 5.53
CA ASP A 42 14.04 13.82 4.21
C ASP A 42 13.76 12.75 3.15
N TRP A 43 12.66 12.94 2.42
CA TRP A 43 12.22 12.04 1.36
C TRP A 43 13.25 11.91 0.22
N ARG A 44 14.16 12.88 0.06
CA ARG A 44 15.24 12.79 -0.95
C ARG A 44 16.26 11.71 -0.63
N LYS A 45 16.35 11.24 0.62
CA LYS A 45 17.21 10.11 1.01
C LYS A 45 16.55 8.76 0.75
N CYS A 46 15.23 8.73 0.59
CA CYS A 46 14.41 7.52 0.42
C CYS A 46 14.15 7.14 -1.04
N GLN A 47 15.01 7.60 -1.98
CA GLN A 47 14.80 7.37 -3.41
C GLN A 47 14.78 5.89 -3.78
N ASN A 48 15.55 5.06 -3.06
CA ASN A 48 15.58 3.62 -3.30
C ASN A 48 14.25 2.95 -2.94
N GLU A 49 13.67 3.30 -1.80
CA GLU A 49 12.39 2.80 -1.29
C GLU A 49 11.26 3.26 -2.20
N VAL A 50 11.27 4.55 -2.58
CA VAL A 50 10.29 5.14 -3.51
C VAL A 50 10.35 4.47 -4.88
N LYS A 51 11.56 4.17 -5.40
CA LYS A 51 11.73 3.48 -6.67
C LYS A 51 11.17 2.06 -6.64
N LYS A 52 11.45 1.29 -5.58
CA LYS A 52 10.89 -0.06 -5.39
C LYS A 52 9.36 -0.02 -5.34
N PHE A 53 8.80 0.93 -4.60
CA PHE A 53 7.35 1.11 -4.52
C PHE A 53 6.74 1.44 -5.90
N LYS A 54 7.36 2.37 -6.65
CA LYS A 54 6.94 2.71 -8.00
C LYS A 54 6.99 1.51 -8.94
N GLU A 55 8.07 0.75 -8.96
CA GLU A 55 8.19 -0.45 -9.81
C GLU A 55 7.11 -1.48 -9.52
N CYS A 56 6.69 -1.63 -8.26
CA CYS A 56 5.57 -2.49 -7.89
C CYS A 56 4.24 -1.98 -8.47
N MET A 57 3.97 -0.69 -8.34
CA MET A 57 2.77 -0.04 -8.92
C MET A 57 2.74 -0.16 -10.44
N ASP A 58 3.86 0.12 -11.11
CA ASP A 58 3.98 0.04 -12.57
C ASP A 58 3.70 -1.39 -13.07
N LYS A 59 4.18 -2.41 -12.35
CA LYS A 59 3.87 -3.82 -12.66
C LYS A 59 2.38 -4.12 -12.51
N HIS A 60 1.75 -3.65 -11.43
CA HIS A 60 0.32 -3.82 -11.23
C HIS A 60 -0.49 -3.13 -12.33
N THR A 61 -0.17 -1.89 -12.69
CA THR A 61 -0.85 -1.14 -13.77
C THR A 61 -0.75 -1.88 -15.10
N LYS A 62 0.44 -2.34 -15.49
CA LYS A 62 0.62 -3.12 -16.72
C LYS A 62 -0.18 -4.42 -16.73
N GLN A 63 -0.25 -5.12 -15.61
CA GLN A 63 -1.07 -6.33 -15.48
C GLN A 63 -2.57 -6.03 -15.61
N GLN A 64 -3.03 -4.88 -15.09
CA GLN A 64 -4.42 -4.45 -15.25
C GLN A 64 -4.72 -4.10 -16.71
N GLU A 65 -3.82 -3.40 -17.40
CA GLU A 65 -3.97 -3.06 -18.82
C GLU A 65 -4.05 -4.31 -19.71
N GLN A 66 -3.24 -5.34 -19.44
CA GLN A 66 -3.27 -6.60 -20.18
C GLN A 66 -4.52 -7.45 -19.92
N ARG A 67 -5.26 -7.16 -18.84
CA ARG A 67 -6.47 -7.89 -18.45
C ARG A 67 -7.75 -7.32 -19.08
N HIS A 68 -7.65 -6.17 -19.73
CA HIS A 68 -8.74 -5.50 -20.46
C HIS A 68 -8.53 -5.69 -21.97
#